data_AF-A0A9Q3J0M4-F1
#
_entry.id   AF-A0A9Q3J0M4-F1
#
_cell.length_a   1.000
_cell.length_b   1.000
_cell.length_c   1.000
_cell.angle_alpha   90.00
_cell.angle_beta   90.00
_cell.angle_gamma   90.00
#
_symmetry.space_group_name_H-M   'P 1'
#
loop_
_entity.id
_entity.type
_entity.pdbx_description
1 polymer ?
#
loop_
_entity_poly.entity_id
_entity_poly.type
_entity_poly.pdbx_seq_one_letter_code
_entity_poly.pdbx_strand_id
1 'polypeptide(L)'
;MSSKVLTCRQARWAEFLSEFYFSITYHPGRLATLPDALSRWYNMYPERGVDFISKNPQNFHQVLKQNEIKESRFFTIKVEVFSYLVDQIQKVVWQDKDYKEILKQLAGGESVSDYTFEPQAKLLLFRDRVVIPRNHELQLDILQKNHDSPLAGHPGQGKTLMG
;
A
#
# COMPACT_ATOMS: atom_id res chain seq x y z
N MET A 1 -27.49 -26.92 -17.04
CA MET A 1 -26.64 -25.72 -17.21
C MET A 1 -25.46 -25.86 -16.27
N SER A 2 -24.24 -26.05 -16.77
CA SER A 2 -23.04 -26.14 -15.92
C SER A 2 -22.62 -24.71 -15.55
N SER A 3 -22.71 -24.37 -14.26
CA SER A 3 -22.26 -23.08 -13.75
C SER A 3 -20.73 -23.06 -13.71
N LYS A 4 -20.10 -22.35 -14.64
CA LYS A 4 -18.66 -22.10 -14.61
C LYS A 4 -18.37 -21.01 -13.58
N VAL A 5 -17.59 -21.35 -12.55
CA VAL A 5 -17.12 -20.39 -11.55
C VAL A 5 -16.10 -19.45 -12.22
N LEU A 6 -16.36 -18.14 -12.18
CA LEU A 6 -15.45 -17.12 -12.70
C LEU A 6 -14.33 -16.83 -11.70
N THR A 7 -13.13 -16.57 -12.21
CA THR A 7 -12.05 -15.96 -11.39
C THR A 7 -12.38 -14.52 -11.03
N CYS A 8 -11.77 -13.95 -9.97
CA CYS A 8 -12.00 -12.56 -9.57
C CYS A 8 -11.78 -11.56 -10.73
N ARG A 9 -10.74 -11.78 -11.55
CA ARG A 9 -10.47 -10.95 -12.72
C ARG A 9 -11.61 -11.06 -13.75
N GLN A 10 -12.09 -12.27 -14.03
CA GLN A 10 -13.18 -12.49 -14.97
C GLN A 10 -14.49 -11.88 -14.46
N ALA A 11 -14.80 -12.00 -13.17
CA ALA A 11 -16.01 -11.42 -12.58
C ALA A 11 -16.02 -9.89 -12.72
N ARG A 12 -14.90 -9.23 -12.38
CA ARG A 12 -14.75 -7.77 -12.52
C ARG A 12 -14.94 -7.31 -13.97
N TRP A 13 -14.36 -8.03 -14.93
CA TRP A 13 -14.51 -7.69 -16.34
C TRP A 13 -15.90 -8.04 -16.88
N ALA A 14 -16.55 -9.11 -16.38
CA ALA A 14 -17.91 -9.47 -16.77
C ALA A 14 -18.92 -8.42 -16.34
N GLU A 15 -18.75 -7.85 -15.15
CA GLU A 15 -19.56 -6.72 -14.67
C GLU A 15 -19.46 -5.52 -15.61
N PHE A 16 -18.23 -5.06 -15.90
CA PHE A 16 -18.01 -3.94 -16.82
C PHE A 16 -18.51 -4.21 -18.24
N LEU A 17 -18.25 -5.40 -18.79
CA LEU A 17 -18.64 -5.75 -20.15
C LEU A 17 -20.15 -5.93 -20.30
N SER A 18 -20.89 -6.16 -19.22
CA SER A 18 -22.35 -6.36 -19.25
C SER A 18 -23.13 -5.13 -19.75
N GLU A 19 -22.51 -3.94 -19.70
CA GLU A 19 -23.08 -2.69 -20.21
C GLU A 19 -23.05 -2.60 -21.75
N PHE A 20 -22.31 -3.49 -22.41
CA PHE A 20 -22.11 -3.45 -23.86
C PHE A 20 -22.84 -4.61 -24.55
N TYR A 21 -23.31 -4.36 -25.78
CA TYR A 21 -23.83 -5.41 -26.64
C TYR A 21 -22.70 -5.96 -27.52
N PHE A 22 -22.15 -7.13 -27.15
CA PHE A 22 -21.03 -7.76 -27.85
C PHE A 22 -21.21 -9.27 -27.99
N SER A 23 -20.41 -9.88 -28.86
CA SER A 23 -20.30 -11.34 -28.97
C SER A 23 -18.83 -11.75 -28.86
N ILE A 24 -18.56 -12.85 -28.15
CA ILE A 24 -17.21 -13.39 -28.00
C ILE A 24 -17.00 -14.43 -29.09
N THR A 25 -16.09 -14.14 -30.01
CA THR A 25 -15.69 -15.06 -31.08
C THR A 25 -14.23 -15.45 -30.92
N TYR A 26 -13.95 -16.76 -30.84
CA TYR A 26 -12.59 -17.26 -30.74
C TYR A 26 -11.89 -17.15 -32.10
N HIS A 27 -10.74 -16.49 -32.12
CA HIS A 27 -9.89 -16.39 -33.29
C HIS A 27 -8.57 -17.14 -33.01
N PRO A 28 -8.26 -18.20 -33.77
CA PRO A 28 -6.98 -18.90 -33.65
C PRO A 28 -5.82 -17.93 -33.88
N GLY A 29 -4.76 -18.02 -33.07
CA GLY A 29 -3.63 -17.07 -33.09
C GLY A 29 -2.97 -16.87 -34.46
N ARG A 30 -3.01 -17.88 -35.34
CA ARG A 30 -2.50 -17.77 -36.72
C ARG A 30 -3.24 -16.72 -37.57
N LEU A 31 -4.51 -16.48 -37.29
CA LEU A 31 -5.34 -15.49 -37.99
C LEU A 31 -5.36 -14.12 -37.30
N ALA A 32 -4.77 -14.02 -36.11
CA ALA A 32 -4.68 -12.79 -35.32
C ALA A 32 -3.46 -11.94 -35.68
N THR A 33 -2.96 -12.01 -36.92
CA THR A 33 -1.71 -11.38 -37.35
C THR A 33 -1.72 -9.86 -37.16
N LEU A 34 -2.86 -9.22 -37.40
CA LEU A 34 -3.00 -7.76 -37.27
C LEU A 34 -3.04 -7.32 -35.78
N PRO A 35 -3.91 -7.88 -34.91
CA PRO A 35 -3.85 -7.63 -33.47
C PRO A 35 -2.51 -8.02 -32.84
N ASP A 36 -1.88 -9.13 -33.27
CA ASP A 36 -0.58 -9.56 -32.77
C ASP A 36 0.53 -8.58 -33.19
N ALA A 37 0.52 -8.09 -34.44
CA ALA A 37 1.46 -7.06 -34.91
C ALA A 37 1.26 -5.72 -34.20
N LEU A 38 0.02 -5.30 -33.94
CA LEU A 38 -0.27 -4.06 -33.21
C LEU A 38 0.03 -4.17 -31.71
N SER A 39 -0.15 -5.34 -31.12
CA SER A 39 0.20 -5.57 -29.71
C SER A 39 1.71 -5.73 -29.50
N ARG A 40 2.48 -6.01 -30.55
CA ARG A 40 3.96 -6.11 -30.53
C ARG A 40 4.60 -4.91 -31.22
N TRP A 41 4.48 -3.75 -30.60
CA TRP A 41 5.31 -2.63 -31.00
C TRP A 41 6.77 -2.93 -30.61
N TYR A 42 7.61 -3.23 -31.59
CA TYR A 42 9.02 -3.64 -31.41
C TYR A 42 9.87 -2.58 -30.66
N ASN A 43 9.39 -1.33 -30.63
CA ASN A 43 9.96 -0.22 -29.88
C ASN A 43 9.42 -0.09 -28.43
N MET A 44 8.36 -0.81 -28.07
CA MET A 44 7.67 -0.70 -26.78
C MET A 44 7.79 -1.95 -25.89
N TYR A 45 8.21 -3.10 -26.41
CA TYR A 45 8.43 -4.30 -25.59
C TYR A 45 9.90 -4.64 -25.46
N PRO A 46 10.35 -5.13 -24.28
CA PRO A 46 11.72 -5.61 -24.12
C PRO A 46 11.99 -6.76 -25.08
N GLU A 47 12.98 -6.61 -25.95
CA GLU A 47 13.74 -7.78 -26.39
C GLU A 47 14.56 -8.28 -25.20
N ARG A 48 14.78 -9.60 -25.11
CA ARG A 48 15.58 -10.19 -24.01
C ARG A 48 16.94 -9.50 -23.93
N GLY A 49 17.26 -8.90 -22.77
CA GLY A 49 18.55 -8.26 -22.52
C GLY A 49 18.44 -6.96 -21.75
N VAL A 50 19.58 -6.28 -21.60
CA VAL A 50 19.73 -4.99 -20.89
C VAL A 50 19.17 -3.79 -21.68
N ASP A 51 18.79 -3.99 -22.94
CA ASP A 51 18.33 -2.94 -23.86
C ASP A 51 16.90 -2.43 -23.56
N PHE A 52 16.21 -2.99 -22.57
CA PHE A 52 14.91 -2.49 -22.11
C PHE A 52 14.99 -1.03 -21.64
N ILE A 53 16.09 -0.67 -20.98
CA ILE A 53 16.29 0.65 -20.38
C ILE A 53 16.47 1.72 -21.46
N SER A 54 17.15 1.39 -22.56
CA SER A 54 17.44 2.33 -23.65
C SER A 54 16.24 2.56 -24.57
N LYS A 55 15.41 1.53 -24.79
CA LYS A 55 14.24 1.61 -25.69
C LYS A 55 12.97 2.16 -25.02
N ASN A 56 12.85 2.07 -23.69
CA ASN A 56 11.67 2.54 -22.94
C ASN A 56 12.04 3.35 -21.68
N PRO A 57 12.70 4.51 -21.81
CA PRO A 57 13.09 5.32 -20.66
C PRO A 57 11.89 5.80 -19.83
N GLN A 58 10.71 5.96 -20.45
CA GLN A 58 9.46 6.39 -19.80
C GLN A 58 8.86 5.32 -18.87
N ASN A 59 9.09 4.03 -19.16
CA ASN A 59 8.56 2.93 -18.34
C ASN A 59 9.52 2.52 -17.22
N PHE A 60 10.75 3.05 -17.22
CA PHE A 60 11.73 2.80 -16.18
C PHE A 60 11.50 3.73 -14.99
N HIS A 61 10.71 3.28 -14.03
CA HIS A 61 10.62 3.91 -12.72
C HIS A 61 11.61 3.21 -11.81
N GLN A 62 12.80 3.80 -11.64
CA GLN A 62 13.76 3.30 -10.66
C GLN A 62 13.18 3.50 -9.26
N VAL A 63 12.59 2.44 -8.72
CA VAL A 63 11.99 2.43 -7.37
C VAL A 63 13.06 2.64 -6.29
N LEU A 64 14.31 2.23 -6.56
CA LEU A 64 15.45 2.37 -5.65
C LEU A 64 16.68 2.87 -6.41
N LYS A 65 17.18 4.07 -6.08
CA LYS A 65 18.42 4.62 -6.67
C LYS A 65 19.63 3.86 -6.14
N GLN A 66 20.70 3.74 -6.92
CA GLN A 66 21.89 2.95 -6.55
C GLN A 66 22.60 3.46 -5.27
N ASN A 67 22.37 4.73 -4.89
CA ASN A 67 22.83 5.30 -3.62
C ASN A 67 21.90 4.99 -2.42
N GLU A 68 20.74 4.37 -2.61
CA GLU A 68 19.77 3.97 -1.59
C GLU A 68 19.99 2.57 -1.02
N ILE A 69 20.87 1.79 -1.66
CA ILE A 69 21.23 0.43 -1.24
C ILE A 69 22.49 0.47 -0.39
N LYS A 70 22.43 1.18 0.74
CA LYS A 70 23.29 0.84 1.89
C LYS A 70 22.34 0.29 2.93
N GLU A 71 22.60 -0.92 3.41
CA GLU A 71 21.73 -1.68 4.32
C GLU A 71 21.28 -0.94 5.59
N SER A 72 21.88 0.23 5.88
CA SER A 72 21.42 1.16 6.91
C SER A 72 20.11 1.88 6.59
N ARG A 73 19.71 2.08 5.32
CA ARG A 73 18.59 2.96 4.96
C ARG A 73 17.21 2.42 5.30
N PHE A 74 16.96 1.10 5.25
CA PHE A 74 15.68 0.56 5.71
C PHE A 74 15.49 0.78 7.22
N PHE A 75 16.58 0.72 7.99
CA PHE A 75 16.57 1.08 9.40
C PHE A 75 16.43 2.59 9.58
N THR A 76 17.21 3.42 8.87
CA THR A 76 17.14 4.89 8.97
C THR A 76 15.79 5.44 8.56
N ILE A 77 15.18 4.98 7.45
CA ILE A 77 13.85 5.40 7.01
C ILE A 77 12.79 4.96 8.02
N LYS A 78 12.86 3.72 8.53
CA LYS A 78 11.94 3.28 9.60
C LYS A 78 12.10 4.13 10.86
N VAL A 79 13.32 4.48 11.24
CA VAL A 79 13.63 5.31 12.43
C VAL A 79 13.17 6.75 12.25
N GLU A 80 13.40 7.38 11.10
CA GLU A 80 12.97 8.76 10.80
C GLU A 80 11.44 8.86 10.66
N VAL A 81 10.80 7.88 10.02
CA VAL A 81 9.33 7.84 9.92
C VAL A 81 8.72 7.60 11.30
N PHE A 82 9.31 6.72 12.11
CA PHE A 82 8.84 6.44 13.46
C PHE A 82 9.05 7.64 14.39
N SER A 83 10.19 8.35 14.32
CA SER A 83 10.42 9.55 15.14
C SER A 83 9.45 10.68 14.79
N TYR A 84 9.23 10.95 13.50
CA TYR A 84 8.23 11.91 13.06
C TYR A 84 6.83 11.55 13.56
N LEU A 85 6.44 10.27 13.43
CA LEU A 85 5.12 9.79 13.82
C LEU A 85 4.91 9.89 15.34
N VAL A 86 5.93 9.54 16.14
CA VAL A 86 5.92 9.73 17.61
C VAL A 86 5.71 11.20 17.96
N ASP A 87 6.44 12.12 17.31
CA ASP A 87 6.31 13.57 17.56
C ASP A 87 4.92 14.09 17.22
N GLN A 88 4.31 13.63 16.12
CA GLN A 88 2.95 14.03 15.75
C GLN A 88 1.91 13.45 16.70
N ILE A 89 2.04 12.17 17.09
CA ILE A 89 1.15 11.56 18.09
C ILE A 89 1.20 12.41 19.36
N GLN A 90 2.39 12.70 19.91
CA GLN A 90 2.52 13.45 21.16
C GLN A 90 1.89 14.86 21.12
N LYS A 91 1.91 15.54 19.96
CA LYS A 91 1.22 16.84 19.79
C LYS A 91 -0.30 16.69 19.83
N VAL A 92 -0.82 15.61 19.24
CA VAL A 92 -2.24 15.38 19.05
C VAL A 92 -2.90 14.67 20.24
N VAL A 93 -2.14 13.98 21.09
CA VAL A 93 -2.62 13.37 22.35
C VAL A 93 -3.42 14.37 23.20
N TRP A 94 -3.08 15.67 23.14
CA TRP A 94 -3.80 16.70 23.88
C TRP A 94 -5.24 16.94 23.42
N GLN A 95 -5.62 16.49 22.23
CA GLN A 95 -6.95 16.66 21.66
C GLN A 95 -7.88 15.47 21.96
N ASP A 96 -7.32 14.28 22.15
CA ASP A 96 -8.07 13.05 22.38
C ASP A 96 -8.38 12.86 23.87
N LYS A 97 -9.68 12.78 24.20
CA LYS A 97 -10.15 12.57 25.57
C LYS A 97 -9.98 11.12 26.02
N ASP A 98 -10.27 10.17 25.13
CA ASP A 98 -10.24 8.74 25.41
C ASP A 98 -8.80 8.29 25.64
N TYR A 99 -7.87 8.77 24.80
CA TYR A 99 -6.45 8.47 24.93
C TYR A 99 -5.89 8.92 26.30
N LYS A 100 -6.30 10.11 26.78
CA LYS A 100 -5.87 10.63 28.08
C LYS A 100 -6.49 9.87 29.24
N GLU A 101 -7.73 9.42 29.11
CA GLU A 101 -8.41 8.66 30.15
C GLU A 101 -7.71 7.32 30.36
N ILE A 102 -7.38 6.61 29.28
CA ILE A 102 -6.62 5.35 29.33
C ILE A 102 -5.23 5.59 29.93
N LEU A 103 -4.53 6.67 29.54
CA LEU A 103 -3.22 7.01 30.13
C LEU A 103 -3.30 7.26 31.64
N LYS A 104 -4.35 7.93 32.12
CA LYS A 104 -4.53 8.20 33.56
C LYS A 104 -4.82 6.92 34.34
N GLN A 105 -5.66 6.04 33.80
CA GLN A 105 -5.98 4.76 34.43
C GLN A 105 -4.74 3.85 34.52
N LEU A 106 -3.96 3.76 33.44
CA LEU A 106 -2.69 3.03 33.43
C LEU A 106 -1.65 3.64 34.39
N ALA A 107 -1.57 4.97 34.48
CA ALA A 107 -0.72 5.64 35.46
C ALA A 107 -1.18 5.42 36.91
N GLY A 108 -2.48 5.19 37.12
CA GLY A 108 -3.08 4.82 38.41
C GLY A 108 -2.84 3.36 38.81
N GLY A 109 -2.18 2.55 37.96
CA GLY A 109 -1.91 1.14 38.21
C GLY A 109 -3.10 0.21 37.91
N GLU A 110 -4.16 0.71 37.28
CA GLU A 110 -5.27 -0.12 36.82
C GLU A 110 -4.87 -0.83 35.52
N SER A 111 -5.05 -2.14 35.47
CA SER A 111 -4.91 -2.91 34.24
C SER A 111 -6.16 -2.69 33.39
N VAL A 112 -6.07 -1.73 32.47
CA VAL A 112 -7.19 -1.37 31.58
C VAL A 112 -7.06 -2.13 30.28
N SER A 113 -7.73 -3.29 30.17
CA SER A 113 -7.80 -4.09 28.94
C SER A 113 -6.41 -4.41 28.33
N ASP A 114 -6.33 -4.88 27.08
CA ASP A 114 -5.05 -5.25 26.42
C ASP A 114 -4.14 -4.02 26.10
N TYR A 115 -4.26 -2.92 26.86
CA TYR A 115 -3.45 -1.72 26.70
C TYR A 115 -2.22 -1.74 27.61
N THR A 116 -1.10 -1.32 27.04
CA THR A 116 0.18 -1.19 27.72
C THR A 116 0.74 0.20 27.45
N PHE A 117 1.46 0.79 28.41
CA PHE A 117 2.15 2.06 28.19
C PHE A 117 3.66 1.82 28.03
N GLU A 118 4.24 2.32 26.94
CA GLU A 118 5.68 2.29 26.66
C GLU A 118 6.33 3.56 27.22
N PRO A 119 7.05 3.51 28.37
CA PRO A 119 7.51 4.72 29.04
C PRO A 119 8.61 5.46 28.27
N GLN A 120 9.43 4.73 27.51
CA GLN A 120 10.55 5.30 26.76
C GLN A 120 10.07 6.15 25.58
N ALA A 121 9.10 5.64 24.82
CA ALA A 121 8.52 6.34 23.67
C ALA A 121 7.35 7.27 24.06
N LYS A 122 6.83 7.16 25.29
CA LYS A 122 5.61 7.82 25.78
C LYS A 122 4.39 7.51 24.91
N LEU A 123 4.29 6.26 24.45
CA LEU A 123 3.22 5.79 23.58
C LEU A 123 2.30 4.81 24.29
N LEU A 124 1.01 4.89 23.95
CA LEU A 124 0.03 3.88 24.32
C LEU A 124 0.06 2.76 23.28
N LEU A 125 0.10 1.52 23.75
CA LEU A 125 0.06 0.32 22.95
C LEU A 125 -1.25 -0.43 23.23
N PHE A 126 -1.82 -1.05 22.20
CA PHE A 126 -2.89 -2.04 22.32
C PHE A 126 -2.45 -3.31 21.63
N ARG A 127 -2.29 -4.42 22.37
CA ARG A 127 -1.76 -5.69 21.84
C ARG A 127 -0.48 -5.52 21.02
N ASP A 128 0.51 -4.84 21.60
CA ASP A 128 1.82 -4.52 20.97
C ASP A 128 1.76 -3.63 19.73
N ARG A 129 0.64 -2.93 19.49
CA ARG A 129 0.49 -1.96 18.39
C ARG A 129 0.33 -0.54 18.91
N VAL A 130 0.97 0.43 18.26
CA VAL A 130 0.84 1.85 18.63
C VAL A 130 -0.59 2.32 18.41
N VAL A 131 -1.18 2.87 19.47
CA VAL A 131 -2.50 3.49 19.40
C VAL A 131 -2.35 4.89 18.81
N ILE A 132 -3.01 5.13 17.68
CA ILE A 132 -3.05 6.45 17.04
C ILE A 132 -4.25 7.23 17.63
N PRO A 133 -4.05 8.44 18.17
CA PRO A 133 -5.15 9.29 18.64
C PRO A 133 -6.22 9.52 17.56
N ARG A 134 -7.46 9.75 17.98
CA ARG A 134 -8.60 10.07 17.10
C ARG A 134 -8.48 11.49 16.54
N ASN A 135 -7.59 11.65 15.57
CA ASN A 135 -7.45 12.87 14.78
C ASN A 135 -7.44 12.51 13.29
N HIS A 136 -8.40 13.08 12.57
CA HIS A 136 -8.62 12.78 11.16
C HIS A 136 -7.43 13.18 10.28
N GLU A 137 -6.75 14.29 10.56
CA GLU A 137 -5.58 14.76 9.79
C GLU A 137 -4.38 13.82 9.98
N LEU A 138 -4.09 13.42 11.21
CA LEU A 138 -2.99 12.51 11.51
C LEU A 138 -3.23 11.12 10.90
N GLN A 139 -4.45 10.60 11.00
CA GLN A 139 -4.81 9.31 10.40
C GLN A 139 -4.70 9.35 8.88
N LEU A 140 -5.13 10.44 8.23
CA LEU A 140 -5.00 10.62 6.79
C LEU A 140 -3.54 10.73 6.35
N ASP A 141 -2.71 11.49 7.06
CA ASP A 141 -1.28 11.63 6.73
C ASP A 141 -0.55 10.27 6.84
N ILE A 142 -0.84 9.49 7.88
CA ILE A 142 -0.30 8.14 8.05
C ILE A 142 -0.79 7.22 6.92
N LEU A 143 -2.06 7.31 6.55
CA LEU A 143 -2.66 6.51 5.47
C LEU A 143 -2.03 6.84 4.11
N GLN A 144 -1.90 8.13 3.79
CA GLN A 144 -1.30 8.62 2.55
C GLN A 144 0.16 8.20 2.45
N LYS A 145 0.96 8.40 3.50
CA LYS A 145 2.38 7.99 3.51
C LYS A 145 2.59 6.49 3.29
N ASN A 146 1.69 5.66 3.83
CA ASN A 146 1.75 4.21 3.63
C ASN A 146 1.25 3.79 2.24
N HIS A 147 0.27 4.48 1.66
CA HIS A 147 -0.27 4.18 0.33
C HIS A 147 0.64 4.66 -0.81
N ASP A 148 1.22 5.86 -0.67
CA ASP A 148 1.97 6.55 -1.73
C ASP A 148 3.47 6.23 -1.70
N SER A 149 3.92 5.39 -0.76
CA SER A 149 5.31 4.91 -0.75
C SER A 149 5.60 4.10 -2.02
N PRO A 150 6.62 4.47 -2.82
CA PRO A 150 7.01 3.73 -4.03
C PRO A 150 7.33 2.25 -3.78
N LEU A 151 7.71 1.92 -2.54
CA LEU A 151 8.02 0.56 -2.09
C LEU A 151 6.75 -0.25 -1.75
N ALA A 152 5.62 0.40 -1.44
CA ALA A 152 4.37 -0.26 -1.08
C ALA A 152 3.65 -0.88 -2.28
N GLY A 153 4.06 -0.52 -3.51
CA GLY A 153 3.60 -1.17 -4.74
C GLY A 153 2.12 -0.92 -5.05
N HIS A 154 1.60 0.29 -4.80
CA HIS A 154 0.17 0.64 -4.90
C HIS A 154 -0.73 -0.49 -4.37
N PRO A 155 -0.68 -0.78 -3.06
CA PRO A 155 -1.54 -1.77 -2.49
C PRO A 155 -2.97 -1.22 -2.55
N GLY A 156 -3.83 -1.84 -3.36
CA GLY A 156 -5.25 -1.47 -3.42
C GLY A 156 -5.90 -1.49 -2.03
N GLN A 157 -7.01 -0.74 -1.89
CA GLN A 157 -7.66 -0.36 -0.62
C GLN A 157 -7.76 -1.44 0.47
N GLY A 158 -7.86 -2.72 0.10
CA GLY A 158 -7.98 -3.83 1.05
C GLY A 158 -6.74 -4.08 1.92
N LYS A 159 -5.55 -3.60 1.55
CA LYS A 159 -4.31 -3.78 2.35
C LYS A 159 -3.97 -2.60 3.26
N THR A 160 -4.66 -1.47 3.11
CA THR A 160 -4.40 -0.26 3.91
C THR A 160 -5.12 -0.27 5.27
N LEU A 161 -6.10 -1.16 5.47
CA LEU A 161 -6.93 -1.25 6.68
C LEU A 161 -6.52 -2.35 7.68
N MET A 162 -5.52 -3.18 7.35
CA MET A 162 -4.97 -4.16 8.29
C MET A 162 -3.45 -4.01 8.38
N GLY A 163 -3.02 -3.16 9.30
CA GLY A 163 -1.65 -3.04 9.80
C GLY A 163 -1.65 -3.13 11.31
#